data_AF-A0A8T5FAR0-F1
#
_entry.id   AF-A0A8T5FAR0-F1
#
_cell.length_a   1.000
_cell.length_b   1.000
_cell.length_c   1.000
_cell.angle_alpha   90.00
_cell.angle_beta   90.00
_cell.angle_gamma   90.00
#
_symmetry.space_group_name_H-M   'P 1'
#
loop_
_entity.id
_entity.type
_entity.pdbx_description
1 polymer ?
#
loop_
_entity_poly.entity_id
_entity_poly.type
_entity_poly.pdbx_seq_one_letter_code
_entity_poly.pdbx_strand_id
1 'polypeptide(L)'
;MSYNVSMMHDRIISELVEAKKFKDLDDFMKSAVEILLAWESKHPEDCMEIMQGLKPFSTEQELFMKQSMKPEEIQRHFGSLDIDQGKSERSEQITLAQTDYDYLKLQGNYQNTINYIKNLKISTPENMIPYDGHPMLSGGYSRLLPVKISVAVLCHLLESSKDNKVGLKELRVHAYDIAEEIGGMITKYEKENDIPRNNKKSTGLPKKSNDEDEDKINIAQMRVKDLFIGKIRNSRTLKKRHFEGALSALGLAYAFEEEGEIFVSLTELGKEFFLIENPIIQKADYSQPALSDKEADFILNKLIPQRELEKLFVETSIDSIKKFKKSKEGDCAKENLEKLEKELLKTVQQYAKKNPDIMKKYNIIVDADNEKAEKKISQWRLSTMGRLAEMNVVKWTISPDSISEYVLN
;
A
#
# COMPACT_ATOMS: atom_id res chain seq x y z
N MET A 1 8.71 -42.52 -16.72
CA MET A 1 7.56 -42.22 -17.60
C MET A 1 7.62 -40.75 -17.95
N SER A 2 7.76 -40.41 -19.23
CA SER A 2 7.69 -39.02 -19.70
C SER A 2 6.22 -38.66 -19.86
N TYR A 3 5.63 -37.99 -18.86
CA TYR A 3 4.30 -37.42 -19.00
C TYR A 3 4.42 -36.22 -19.93
N ASN A 4 4.00 -36.36 -21.19
CA ASN A 4 3.90 -35.21 -22.09
C ASN A 4 2.71 -34.37 -21.64
N VAL A 5 3.00 -33.22 -21.03
CA VAL A 5 1.98 -32.25 -20.67
C VAL A 5 1.29 -31.82 -21.96
N SER A 6 -0.03 -31.98 -22.04
CA SER A 6 -0.81 -31.49 -23.18
C SER A 6 -0.59 -29.98 -23.31
N MET A 7 -0.51 -29.45 -24.54
CA MET A 7 -0.42 -28.00 -24.79
C MET A 7 -1.48 -27.19 -24.00
N MET A 8 -2.63 -27.80 -23.73
CA MET A 8 -3.69 -27.20 -22.92
C MET A 8 -3.33 -27.09 -21.43
N HIS A 9 -2.68 -28.10 -20.85
CA HIS A 9 -2.23 -28.08 -19.46
C HIS A 9 -1.09 -27.08 -19.29
N ASP A 10 -0.12 -27.04 -20.21
CA ASP A 10 0.98 -26.06 -20.16
C ASP A 10 0.45 -24.63 -20.19
N ARG A 11 -0.55 -24.36 -21.04
CA ARG A 11 -1.20 -23.05 -21.09
C ARG A 11 -1.84 -22.66 -19.75
N ILE A 12 -2.65 -23.55 -19.18
CA ILE A 12 -3.36 -23.29 -17.92
C ILE A 12 -2.36 -23.09 -16.77
N ILE A 13 -1.31 -23.91 -16.69
CA ILE A 13 -0.29 -23.78 -15.65
C ILE A 13 0.47 -22.46 -15.82
N SER A 14 0.83 -22.10 -17.06
CA SER A 14 1.47 -20.82 -17.36
C SER A 14 0.61 -19.64 -16.92
N GLU A 15 -0.70 -19.67 -17.19
CA GLU A 15 -1.65 -18.64 -16.74
C GLU A 15 -1.69 -18.53 -15.20
N LEU A 16 -1.66 -19.66 -14.47
CA LEU A 16 -1.65 -19.67 -13.01
C LEU A 16 -0.34 -19.13 -12.41
N VAL A 17 0.79 -19.38 -13.07
CA VAL A 17 2.11 -18.84 -12.69
C VAL A 17 2.20 -17.35 -13.02
N GLU A 18 1.70 -16.92 -14.19
CA GLU A 18 1.61 -15.51 -14.59
C GLU A 18 0.71 -14.70 -13.64
N ALA A 19 -0.42 -15.29 -13.22
CA ALA A 19 -1.30 -14.75 -12.19
C ALA A 19 -0.69 -14.79 -10.77
N LYS A 20 0.55 -15.30 -10.62
CA LYS A 20 1.29 -15.43 -9.35
C LYS A 20 0.57 -16.26 -8.29
N LYS A 21 -0.27 -17.20 -8.71
CA LYS A 21 -0.92 -18.16 -7.80
C LYS A 21 0.07 -19.22 -7.32
N PHE A 22 0.97 -19.62 -8.21
CA PHE A 22 2.12 -20.48 -7.95
C PHE A 22 3.40 -19.75 -8.34
N LYS A 23 4.49 -20.04 -7.65
CA LYS A 23 5.77 -19.36 -7.84
C LYS A 23 6.36 -19.65 -9.22
N ASP A 24 6.28 -20.90 -9.63
CA ASP A 24 6.82 -21.45 -10.87
C ASP A 24 6.08 -22.77 -11.18
N LEU A 25 6.43 -23.38 -12.31
CA LEU A 25 5.88 -24.68 -12.73
C LEU A 25 6.14 -25.76 -11.67
N ASP A 26 7.32 -25.78 -11.06
CA ASP A 26 7.69 -26.79 -10.08
C ASP A 26 6.86 -26.65 -8.79
N ASP A 27 6.59 -25.43 -8.34
CA ASP A 27 5.72 -25.13 -7.20
C ASP A 27 4.27 -25.59 -7.44
N PHE A 28 3.75 -25.36 -8.65
CA PHE A 28 2.46 -25.90 -9.07
C PHE A 28 2.47 -27.43 -9.05
N MET A 29 3.45 -28.06 -9.70
CA MET A 29 3.53 -29.52 -9.81
C MET A 29 3.67 -30.18 -8.44
N LYS A 30 4.50 -29.61 -7.56
CA LYS A 30 4.65 -30.08 -6.19
C LYS A 30 3.33 -30.01 -5.42
N SER A 31 2.65 -28.87 -5.47
CA SER A 31 1.36 -28.69 -4.78
C SER A 31 0.29 -29.65 -5.32
N ALA A 32 0.23 -29.82 -6.64
CA ALA A 32 -0.72 -30.74 -7.28
C ALA A 32 -0.45 -32.20 -6.91
N VAL A 33 0.82 -32.61 -6.89
CA VAL A 33 1.22 -33.97 -6.48
C VAL A 33 0.95 -34.19 -4.99
N GLU A 34 1.24 -33.23 -4.12
CA GLU A 34 0.97 -33.33 -2.68
C GLU A 34 -0.52 -33.51 -2.40
N ILE A 35 -1.40 -32.72 -3.05
CA ILE A 35 -2.85 -32.89 -2.92
C ILE A 35 -3.29 -34.27 -3.39
N LEU A 36 -2.84 -34.72 -4.58
CA LEU A 36 -3.29 -35.99 -5.13
C LEU A 36 -2.79 -37.18 -4.31
N LEU A 37 -1.54 -37.13 -3.84
CA LEU A 37 -0.99 -38.18 -2.98
C LEU A 37 -1.69 -38.24 -1.62
N ALA A 38 -2.04 -37.09 -1.03
CA ALA A 38 -2.81 -37.06 0.21
C ALA A 38 -4.21 -37.67 0.00
N TRP A 39 -4.87 -37.39 -1.13
CA TRP A 39 -6.20 -37.91 -1.45
C TRP A 39 -6.20 -39.44 -1.61
N GLU A 40 -5.17 -39.98 -2.25
CA GLU A 40 -4.99 -41.43 -2.44
C GLU A 40 -4.36 -42.13 -1.22
N SER A 41 -4.07 -41.39 -0.15
CA SER A 41 -3.47 -41.94 1.07
C SER A 41 -4.51 -42.59 1.99
N LYS A 42 -4.06 -43.09 3.14
CA LYS A 42 -4.94 -43.58 4.21
C LYS A 42 -5.66 -42.44 4.96
N HIS A 43 -5.26 -41.19 4.72
CA HIS A 43 -5.75 -39.98 5.39
C HIS A 43 -6.15 -38.93 4.35
N PRO A 44 -7.23 -39.15 3.58
CA PRO A 44 -7.70 -38.19 2.57
C PRO A 44 -8.10 -36.83 3.17
N GLU A 45 -8.37 -36.76 4.47
CA GLU A 45 -8.62 -35.53 5.22
C GLU A 45 -7.44 -34.54 5.20
N ASP A 46 -6.20 -35.04 5.10
CA ASP A 46 -4.97 -34.22 5.06
C ASP A 46 -4.93 -33.29 3.83
N CYS A 47 -5.69 -33.61 2.78
CA CYS A 47 -5.88 -32.72 1.64
C CYS A 47 -6.38 -31.34 2.05
N MET A 48 -7.26 -31.27 3.05
CA MET A 48 -7.81 -29.99 3.49
C MET A 48 -6.74 -29.13 4.17
N GLU A 49 -5.83 -29.73 4.93
CA GLU A 49 -4.70 -29.01 5.55
C GLU A 49 -3.72 -28.50 4.50
N ILE A 50 -3.42 -29.32 3.48
CA ILE A 50 -2.57 -28.92 2.35
C ILE A 50 -3.23 -27.77 1.57
N MET A 51 -4.52 -27.88 1.26
CA MET A 51 -5.28 -26.83 0.57
C MET A 51 -5.39 -25.56 1.40
N GLN A 52 -5.52 -25.66 2.72
CA GLN A 52 -5.50 -24.51 3.62
C GLN A 52 -4.15 -23.77 3.53
N GLY A 53 -3.03 -24.50 3.40
CA GLY A 53 -1.71 -23.93 3.14
C GLY A 53 -1.59 -23.21 1.79
N LEU A 54 -2.45 -23.54 0.82
CA LEU A 54 -2.53 -22.90 -0.50
C LEU A 54 -3.39 -21.64 -0.52
N LYS A 55 -3.91 -21.17 0.62
CA LYS A 55 -4.54 -19.84 0.71
C LYS A 55 -3.56 -18.71 0.35
N PRO A 56 -4.03 -17.60 -0.24
CA PRO A 56 -5.42 -17.31 -0.60
C PRO A 56 -5.88 -18.12 -1.83
N PHE A 57 -7.18 -18.47 -1.84
CA PHE A 57 -7.83 -19.07 -3.01
C PHE A 57 -8.19 -17.98 -4.03
N SER A 58 -8.44 -18.35 -5.29
CA SER A 58 -9.02 -17.40 -6.25
C SER A 58 -10.49 -17.13 -5.92
N THR A 59 -11.02 -15.99 -6.37
CA THR A 59 -12.43 -15.62 -6.17
C THR A 59 -13.39 -16.70 -6.66
N GLU A 60 -13.10 -17.30 -7.82
CA GLU A 60 -13.91 -18.37 -8.41
C GLU A 60 -13.89 -19.63 -7.55
N GLN A 61 -12.74 -19.96 -6.95
CA GLN A 61 -12.62 -21.10 -6.03
C GLN A 61 -13.45 -20.86 -4.77
N GLU A 62 -13.35 -19.67 -4.17
CA GLU A 62 -14.14 -19.35 -2.97
C GLU A 62 -15.64 -19.31 -3.25
N LEU A 63 -16.06 -18.81 -4.43
CA LEU A 63 -17.45 -18.87 -4.88
C LEU A 63 -17.93 -20.32 -5.03
N PHE A 64 -17.13 -21.17 -5.67
CA PHE A 64 -17.46 -22.58 -5.83
C PHE A 64 -17.55 -23.30 -4.46
N MET A 65 -16.64 -23.02 -3.53
CA MET A 65 -16.69 -23.56 -2.17
C MET A 65 -18.00 -23.18 -1.47
N LYS A 66 -18.46 -21.93 -1.59
CA LYS A 66 -19.75 -21.50 -1.03
C LYS A 66 -20.97 -22.19 -1.64
N GLN A 67 -20.89 -22.55 -2.92
CA GLN A 67 -21.97 -23.24 -3.60
C GLN A 67 -21.99 -24.75 -3.29
N SER A 68 -20.83 -25.33 -2.99
CA SER A 68 -20.64 -26.78 -2.87
C SER A 68 -20.45 -27.28 -1.43
N MET A 69 -20.12 -26.42 -0.48
CA MET A 69 -19.85 -26.77 0.91
C MET A 69 -20.79 -26.03 1.86
N LYS A 70 -21.07 -26.65 3.01
CA LYS A 70 -21.83 -26.01 4.10
C LYS A 70 -20.98 -24.95 4.80
N PRO A 71 -21.58 -23.82 5.25
CA PRO A 71 -20.84 -22.75 5.93
C PRO A 71 -20.02 -23.23 7.14
N GLU A 72 -20.54 -24.19 7.91
CA GLU A 72 -19.86 -24.71 9.10
C GLU A 72 -18.58 -25.48 8.74
N GLU A 73 -18.58 -26.23 7.63
CA GLU A 73 -17.40 -26.96 7.16
C GLU A 73 -16.38 -26.02 6.50
N ILE A 74 -16.83 -24.96 5.81
CA ILE A 74 -15.94 -23.91 5.32
C ILE A 74 -15.22 -23.26 6.49
N GLN A 75 -15.97 -22.85 7.52
CA GLN A 75 -15.39 -22.22 8.71
C GLN A 75 -14.44 -23.16 9.44
N ARG A 76 -14.78 -24.46 9.55
CA ARG A 76 -13.95 -25.47 10.22
C ARG A 76 -12.61 -25.71 9.51
N HIS A 77 -12.62 -25.87 8.19
CA HIS A 77 -11.42 -26.25 7.44
C HIS A 77 -10.61 -25.07 6.92
N PHE A 78 -11.28 -23.95 6.63
CA PHE A 78 -10.68 -22.81 5.96
C PHE A 78 -10.79 -21.52 6.79
N GLY A 79 -11.67 -21.43 7.78
CA GLY A 79 -12.00 -20.16 8.44
C GLY A 79 -12.79 -19.24 7.50
N SER A 80 -12.73 -17.93 7.73
CA SER A 80 -13.35 -16.94 6.83
C SER A 80 -12.69 -16.99 5.45
N LEU A 81 -13.49 -16.96 4.39
CA LEU A 81 -13.01 -16.78 3.02
C LEU A 81 -12.74 -15.29 2.74
N ASP A 82 -11.81 -14.98 1.84
CA ASP A 82 -11.43 -13.60 1.55
C ASP A 82 -12.60 -12.83 0.89
N ILE A 83 -13.44 -13.54 0.12
CA ILE A 83 -14.69 -13.01 -0.45
C ILE A 83 -15.71 -12.60 0.62
N ASP A 84 -15.69 -13.18 1.81
CA ASP A 84 -16.56 -12.77 2.93
C ASP A 84 -16.10 -11.45 3.54
N GLN A 85 -14.80 -11.23 3.62
CA GLN A 85 -14.24 -9.94 4.04
C GLN A 85 -14.65 -8.82 3.07
N GLY A 86 -14.59 -9.11 1.76
CA GLY A 86 -15.01 -8.18 0.71
C GLY A 86 -16.51 -7.89 0.67
N LYS A 87 -17.38 -8.85 1.02
CA LYS A 87 -18.84 -8.63 1.01
C LYS A 87 -19.32 -7.67 2.12
N SER A 88 -18.78 -7.78 3.34
CA SER A 88 -19.11 -6.83 4.43
C SER A 88 -18.61 -5.42 4.11
N GLU A 89 -17.34 -5.29 3.71
CA GLU A 89 -16.76 -3.99 3.35
C GLU A 89 -17.49 -3.38 2.14
N ARG A 90 -17.90 -4.18 1.15
CA ARG A 90 -18.66 -3.70 -0.03
C ARG A 90 -20.04 -3.19 0.37
N SER A 91 -20.76 -3.91 1.21
CA SER A 91 -22.08 -3.48 1.67
C SER A 91 -22.00 -2.16 2.45
N GLU A 92 -21.06 -2.04 3.38
CA GLU A 92 -20.81 -0.80 4.12
C GLU A 92 -20.37 0.34 3.20
N GLN A 93 -19.51 0.06 2.22
CA GLN A 93 -19.07 1.06 1.24
C GLN A 93 -20.23 1.57 0.37
N ILE A 94 -21.13 0.68 -0.07
CA ILE A 94 -22.31 1.07 -0.83
C ILE A 94 -23.21 1.98 0.01
N THR A 95 -23.32 1.73 1.31
CA THR A 95 -24.10 2.59 2.21
C THR A 95 -23.48 3.98 2.38
N LEU A 96 -22.17 4.06 2.65
CA LEU A 96 -21.50 5.37 2.81
C LEU A 96 -21.54 6.19 1.52
N ALA A 97 -21.29 5.56 0.37
CA ALA A 97 -21.27 6.21 -0.94
C ALA A 97 -22.62 6.79 -1.39
N GLN A 98 -23.71 6.59 -0.63
CA GLN A 98 -25.01 7.24 -0.87
C GLN A 98 -24.96 8.75 -0.61
N THR A 99 -23.99 9.23 0.18
CA THR A 99 -23.83 10.65 0.53
C THR A 99 -22.40 11.11 0.34
N ASP A 100 -22.20 12.38 -0.03
CA ASP A 100 -20.87 12.99 -0.24
C ASP A 100 -20.56 14.06 0.82
N TYR A 101 -20.76 13.72 2.09
CA TYR A 101 -20.68 14.67 3.21
C TYR A 101 -19.92 14.12 4.43
N ASP A 102 -19.29 12.95 4.35
CA ASP A 102 -18.60 12.37 5.50
C ASP A 102 -17.31 13.13 5.86
N TYR A 103 -16.63 13.72 4.87
CA TYR A 103 -15.51 14.64 5.07
C TYR A 103 -15.92 15.88 5.88
N LEU A 104 -17.19 16.34 5.78
CA LEU A 104 -17.69 17.46 6.57
C LEU A 104 -17.85 17.07 8.04
N LYS A 105 -18.19 15.82 8.34
CA LYS A 105 -18.23 15.32 9.73
C LYS A 105 -16.82 15.28 10.31
N LEU A 106 -15.84 14.80 9.54
CA LEU A 106 -14.43 14.81 9.92
C LEU A 106 -13.95 16.24 10.21
N GLN A 107 -14.26 17.20 9.31
CA GLN A 107 -13.87 18.60 9.45
C GLN A 107 -14.56 19.31 10.61
N GLY A 108 -15.87 19.16 10.71
CA GLY A 108 -16.68 19.79 11.75
C GLY A 108 -16.30 19.33 13.16
N ASN A 109 -15.83 18.08 13.29
CA ASN A 109 -15.41 17.51 14.57
C ASN A 109 -13.88 17.56 14.81
N TYR A 110 -13.10 18.11 13.87
CA TYR A 110 -11.64 17.95 13.88
C TYR A 110 -10.98 18.51 15.15
N GLN A 111 -11.48 19.64 15.68
CA GLN A 111 -10.94 20.24 16.90
C GLN A 111 -11.18 19.36 18.14
N ASN A 112 -12.33 18.69 18.21
CA ASN A 112 -12.61 17.72 19.28
C ASN A 112 -11.71 16.49 19.14
N THR A 113 -11.51 16.00 17.91
CA THR A 113 -10.52 14.95 17.61
C THR A 113 -9.13 15.32 18.08
N ILE A 114 -8.64 16.52 17.78
CA ILE A 114 -7.35 17.01 18.29
C ILE A 114 -7.30 16.95 19.82
N ASN A 115 -8.33 17.46 20.50
CA ASN A 115 -8.38 17.50 21.96
C ASN A 115 -8.39 16.10 22.57
N TYR A 116 -9.13 15.16 21.97
CA TYR A 116 -9.16 13.76 22.40
C TYR A 116 -7.79 13.09 22.19
N ILE A 117 -7.24 13.17 20.98
CA ILE A 117 -5.98 12.49 20.62
C ILE A 117 -4.77 13.03 21.39
N LYS A 118 -4.72 14.33 21.71
CA LYS A 118 -3.70 14.90 22.60
C LYS A 118 -3.64 14.16 23.95
N ASN A 119 -4.82 13.85 24.50
CA ASN A 119 -4.97 13.21 25.81
C ASN A 119 -4.99 11.68 25.74
N LEU A 120 -5.18 11.09 24.55
CA LEU A 120 -5.16 9.65 24.35
C LEU A 120 -3.78 9.08 24.73
N LYS A 121 -3.79 8.09 25.62
CA LYS A 121 -2.60 7.32 25.98
C LYS A 121 -2.41 6.21 24.96
N ILE A 122 -1.26 6.21 24.28
CA ILE A 122 -0.91 5.15 23.35
C ILE A 122 -0.25 4.01 24.15
N SER A 123 -0.76 2.80 23.97
CA SER A 123 -0.19 1.58 24.54
C SER A 123 0.03 0.58 23.42
N THR A 124 1.19 -0.08 23.43
CA THR A 124 1.49 -1.16 22.49
C THR A 124 0.59 -2.37 22.80
N PRO A 125 -0.23 -2.86 21.84
CA PRO A 125 -1.08 -4.02 22.03
C PRO A 125 -0.26 -5.32 22.22
N GLU A 126 -0.82 -6.34 22.89
CA GLU A 126 -0.12 -7.62 23.11
C GLU A 126 -0.09 -8.49 21.84
N ASN A 127 -1.25 -8.72 21.21
CA ASN A 127 -1.41 -9.60 20.05
C ASN A 127 -1.14 -8.88 18.73
N MET A 128 0.00 -8.19 18.65
CA MET A 128 0.36 -7.39 17.49
C MET A 128 0.61 -8.23 16.24
N ILE A 129 0.08 -7.73 15.12
CA ILE A 129 0.40 -8.19 13.78
C ILE A 129 1.39 -7.19 13.18
N PRO A 130 2.70 -7.52 13.11
CA PRO A 130 3.72 -6.55 12.75
C PRO A 130 3.69 -6.24 11.25
N TYR A 131 4.38 -5.17 10.85
CA TYR A 131 4.77 -4.96 9.46
C TYR A 131 5.72 -6.10 8.99
N ASP A 132 5.78 -6.36 7.68
CA ASP A 132 6.63 -7.43 7.12
C ASP A 132 8.13 -7.16 7.32
N GLY A 133 8.50 -5.89 7.50
CA GLY A 133 9.85 -5.41 7.70
C GLY A 133 10.61 -5.16 6.39
N HIS A 134 9.91 -4.98 5.26
CA HIS A 134 10.55 -4.68 3.98
C HIS A 134 11.36 -3.36 4.09
N PRO A 135 12.61 -3.29 3.59
CA PRO A 135 13.51 -2.16 3.86
C PRO A 135 13.24 -0.91 2.99
N MET A 136 12.38 -1.03 1.98
CA MET A 136 12.00 0.02 1.03
C MET A 136 10.48 0.21 1.06
N LEU A 137 9.98 1.44 0.90
CA LEU A 137 8.54 1.66 0.76
C LEU A 137 8.02 1.08 -0.56
N SER A 138 6.75 0.66 -0.58
CA SER A 138 6.12 0.19 -1.80
C SER A 138 6.09 1.29 -2.86
N GLY A 139 6.28 0.90 -4.13
CA GLY A 139 6.13 1.82 -5.25
C GLY A 139 4.72 2.40 -5.37
N GLY A 140 3.70 1.73 -4.81
CA GLY A 140 2.33 2.23 -4.76
C GLY A 140 2.13 3.44 -3.83
N TYR A 141 3.06 3.70 -2.91
CA TYR A 141 2.99 4.84 -1.97
C TYR A 141 3.67 6.09 -2.56
N SER A 142 3.39 6.41 -3.83
CA SER A 142 4.01 7.56 -4.52
C SER A 142 3.50 8.92 -4.04
N ARG A 143 2.42 8.91 -3.25
CA ARG A 143 1.76 10.07 -2.63
C ARG A 143 1.35 9.69 -1.20
N LEU A 144 1.39 10.66 -0.30
CA LEU A 144 1.26 10.53 1.14
C LEU A 144 0.10 11.35 1.70
N LEU A 145 -0.51 12.26 0.93
CA LEU A 145 -1.79 12.87 1.33
C LEU A 145 -2.88 11.83 1.65
N PRO A 146 -3.07 10.74 0.86
CA PRO A 146 -4.03 9.68 1.22
C PRO A 146 -3.72 9.01 2.57
N VAL A 147 -2.43 8.90 2.92
CA VAL A 147 -1.98 8.35 4.21
C VAL A 147 -2.34 9.31 5.34
N LYS A 148 -2.12 10.62 5.15
CA LYS A 148 -2.52 11.64 6.12
C LYS A 148 -4.03 11.64 6.36
N ILE A 149 -4.84 11.49 5.31
CA ILE A 149 -6.30 11.33 5.43
C ILE A 149 -6.64 10.09 6.23
N SER A 150 -6.00 8.94 5.93
CA SER A 150 -6.25 7.68 6.63
C SER A 150 -5.94 7.77 8.13
N VAL A 151 -4.85 8.46 8.52
CA VAL A 151 -4.54 8.75 9.93
C VAL A 151 -5.59 9.67 10.56
N ALA A 152 -6.04 10.71 9.85
CA ALA A 152 -7.07 11.61 10.35
C ALA A 152 -8.41 10.90 10.58
N VAL A 153 -8.79 9.99 9.69
CA VAL A 153 -10.01 9.17 9.83
C VAL A 153 -9.88 8.19 10.99
N LEU A 154 -8.74 7.51 11.16
CA LEU A 154 -8.50 6.67 12.34
C LEU A 154 -8.66 7.48 13.64
N CYS A 155 -8.07 8.67 13.71
CA CYS A 155 -8.19 9.54 14.87
C CYS A 155 -9.64 9.96 15.14
N HIS A 156 -10.39 10.28 14.09
CA HIS A 156 -11.80 10.65 14.19
C HIS A 156 -12.68 9.50 14.68
N LEU A 157 -12.45 8.29 14.19
CA LEU A 157 -13.17 7.09 14.63
C LEU A 157 -12.86 6.78 16.10
N LEU A 158 -11.60 6.86 16.53
CA LEU A 158 -11.20 6.73 17.93
C LEU A 158 -11.90 7.76 18.85
N GLU A 159 -11.99 9.01 18.39
CA GLU A 159 -12.69 10.05 19.14
C GLU A 159 -14.19 9.81 19.20
N SER A 160 -14.78 9.31 18.10
CA SER A 160 -16.23 9.10 17.99
C SER A 160 -16.69 7.92 18.84
N SER A 161 -15.91 6.83 18.85
CA SER A 161 -16.17 5.65 19.69
C SER A 161 -15.77 5.86 21.16
N LYS A 162 -14.97 6.89 21.46
CA LYS A 162 -14.31 7.09 22.77
C LYS A 162 -13.49 5.86 23.19
N ASP A 163 -12.95 5.15 22.21
CA ASP A 163 -12.12 3.96 22.38
C ASP A 163 -10.66 4.25 21.96
N ASN A 164 -9.76 3.32 22.28
CA ASN A 164 -8.36 3.34 21.87
C ASN A 164 -8.11 2.46 20.63
N LYS A 165 -9.14 1.83 20.07
CA LYS A 165 -9.05 0.95 18.89
C LYS A 165 -10.25 1.11 17.97
N VAL A 166 -10.06 0.73 16.71
CA VAL A 166 -11.07 0.75 15.64
C VAL A 166 -10.95 -0.54 14.85
N GLY A 167 -12.06 -1.10 14.36
CA GLY A 167 -12.01 -2.27 13.49
C GLY A 167 -11.27 -1.95 12.19
N LEU A 168 -10.40 -2.85 11.71
CA LEU A 168 -9.66 -2.60 10.46
C LEU A 168 -10.59 -2.40 9.26
N LYS A 169 -11.68 -3.18 9.18
CA LYS A 169 -12.69 -3.07 8.11
C LYS A 169 -13.36 -1.69 8.13
N GLU A 170 -13.81 -1.26 9.30
CA GLU A 170 -14.43 0.05 9.51
C GLU A 170 -13.51 1.19 9.05
N LEU A 171 -12.24 1.17 9.49
CA LEU A 171 -11.25 2.15 9.05
C LEU A 171 -11.08 2.13 7.52
N ARG A 172 -10.96 0.95 6.91
CA ARG A 172 -10.73 0.82 5.46
C ARG A 172 -11.88 1.43 4.65
N VAL A 173 -13.13 1.21 5.06
CA VAL A 173 -14.30 1.75 4.38
C VAL A 173 -14.36 3.28 4.56
N HIS A 174 -14.28 3.77 5.80
CA HIS A 174 -14.42 5.21 6.09
C HIS A 174 -13.26 6.03 5.53
N ALA A 175 -12.03 5.51 5.58
CA ALA A 175 -10.86 6.21 5.05
C ALA A 175 -10.87 6.27 3.53
N TYR A 176 -11.35 5.22 2.84
CA TYR A 176 -11.54 5.26 1.40
C TYR A 176 -12.57 6.30 1.00
N ASP A 177 -13.74 6.25 1.65
CA ASP A 177 -14.88 7.11 1.35
C ASP A 177 -14.54 8.59 1.47
N ILE A 178 -14.02 8.99 2.64
CA ILE A 178 -13.60 10.38 2.89
C ILE A 178 -12.46 10.80 1.95
N ALA A 179 -11.52 9.91 1.62
CA ALA A 179 -10.45 10.23 0.67
C ALA A 179 -10.99 10.45 -0.75
N GLU A 180 -12.05 9.76 -1.15
CA GLU A 180 -12.72 9.91 -2.44
C GLU A 180 -13.47 11.24 -2.52
N GLU A 181 -14.23 11.58 -1.46
CA GLU A 181 -14.93 12.86 -1.35
C GLU A 181 -13.95 14.04 -1.40
N ILE A 182 -12.89 14.02 -0.58
CA ILE A 182 -11.83 15.06 -0.59
C ILE A 182 -11.15 15.10 -1.96
N GLY A 183 -10.89 13.95 -2.58
CA GLY A 183 -10.34 13.85 -3.94
C GLY A 183 -11.22 14.53 -4.98
N GLY A 184 -12.55 14.39 -4.86
CA GLY A 184 -13.54 15.08 -5.68
C GLY A 184 -13.48 16.60 -5.51
N MET A 185 -13.41 17.08 -4.26
CA MET A 185 -13.33 18.50 -3.94
C MET A 185 -12.02 19.14 -4.46
N ILE A 186 -10.88 18.49 -4.25
CA ILE A 186 -9.59 18.94 -4.79
C ILE A 186 -9.64 18.96 -6.33
N THR A 187 -10.20 17.92 -6.96
CA THR A 187 -10.32 17.86 -8.42
C THR A 187 -11.18 19.01 -8.96
N LYS A 188 -12.26 19.38 -8.26
CA LYS A 188 -13.11 20.52 -8.61
C LYS A 188 -12.33 21.83 -8.54
N TYR A 189 -11.65 22.08 -7.41
CA TYR A 189 -10.79 23.25 -7.24
C TYR A 189 -9.69 23.34 -8.32
N GLU A 190 -9.02 22.22 -8.61
CA GLU A 190 -7.97 22.16 -9.64
C GLU A 190 -8.48 22.48 -11.04
N LYS A 191 -9.73 22.12 -11.37
CA LYS A 191 -10.37 22.47 -12.63
C LYS A 191 -10.75 23.95 -12.69
N GLU A 192 -11.30 24.49 -11.60
CA GLU A 192 -11.70 25.89 -11.50
C GLU A 192 -10.51 26.87 -11.52
N ASN A 193 -9.32 26.40 -11.15
CA ASN A 193 -8.09 27.20 -11.08
C ASN A 193 -7.03 26.78 -12.13
N ASP A 194 -7.43 26.00 -13.15
CA ASP A 194 -6.56 25.57 -14.26
C ASP A 194 -5.20 24.97 -13.81
N ILE A 195 -5.22 24.19 -12.73
CA ILE A 195 -3.99 23.61 -12.16
C ILE A 195 -3.43 22.57 -13.14
N PRO A 196 -2.18 22.73 -13.62
CA PRO A 196 -1.59 21.83 -14.60
C PRO A 196 -1.36 20.44 -14.01
N ARG A 197 -1.38 19.42 -14.87
CA ARG A 197 -1.37 18.00 -14.46
C ARG A 197 -0.24 17.63 -13.50
N ASN A 198 0.95 18.18 -13.69
CA ASN A 198 2.13 17.95 -12.86
C ASN A 198 2.02 18.53 -11.44
N ASN A 199 1.12 19.52 -11.23
CA ASN A 199 0.90 20.18 -9.94
C ASN A 199 -0.38 19.69 -9.24
N LYS A 200 -1.07 18.68 -9.80
CA LYS A 200 -2.33 18.17 -9.23
C LYS A 200 -2.08 17.37 -7.95
N LYS A 201 -2.68 17.84 -6.86
CA LYS A 201 -2.77 17.20 -5.53
C LYS A 201 -3.78 16.06 -5.51
N SER A 202 -4.78 16.09 -6.41
CA SER A 202 -5.72 14.97 -6.59
C SER A 202 -5.04 13.69 -7.10
N THR A 203 -3.79 13.79 -7.55
CA THR A 203 -2.99 12.64 -7.98
C THR A 203 -2.73 11.73 -6.79
N GLY A 204 -3.19 10.48 -6.87
CA GLY A 204 -3.01 9.47 -5.81
C GLY A 204 -4.23 9.29 -4.89
N LEU A 205 -5.20 10.21 -4.93
CA LEU A 205 -6.48 10.02 -4.26
C LEU A 205 -7.42 9.15 -5.08
N PRO A 206 -8.31 8.37 -4.43
CA PRO A 206 -9.37 7.66 -5.12
C PRO A 206 -10.30 8.63 -5.84
N LYS A 207 -10.95 8.13 -6.88
CA LYS A 207 -11.90 8.89 -7.69
C LYS A 207 -13.13 8.05 -7.88
N LYS A 208 -14.29 8.72 -7.85
CA LYS A 208 -15.54 8.11 -8.28
C LYS A 208 -15.36 7.53 -9.68
N SER A 209 -15.63 6.24 -9.77
CA SER A 209 -15.57 5.52 -11.03
C SER A 209 -16.79 5.88 -11.87
N ASN A 210 -16.57 6.09 -13.17
CA ASN A 210 -17.64 6.15 -14.16
C ASN A 210 -17.86 4.80 -14.86
N ASP A 211 -17.19 3.74 -14.38
CA ASP A 211 -17.34 2.38 -14.91
C ASP A 211 -18.68 1.80 -14.47
N GLU A 212 -19.35 1.07 -15.35
CA GLU A 212 -20.62 0.38 -15.05
C GLU A 212 -20.36 -1.01 -14.44
N ASP A 213 -19.12 -1.50 -14.57
CA ASP A 213 -18.69 -2.79 -14.04
C ASP A 213 -18.38 -2.70 -12.54
N GLU A 214 -19.34 -3.14 -11.73
CA GLU A 214 -19.22 -3.12 -10.26
C GLU A 214 -17.99 -3.86 -9.73
N ASP A 215 -17.54 -4.91 -10.41
CA ASP A 215 -16.37 -5.69 -9.98
C ASP A 215 -15.07 -4.93 -10.25
N LYS A 216 -14.97 -4.23 -11.38
CA LYS A 216 -13.83 -3.32 -11.62
C LYS A 216 -13.78 -2.17 -10.63
N ILE A 217 -14.94 -1.60 -10.30
CA ILE A 217 -15.05 -0.57 -9.26
C ILE A 217 -14.50 -1.12 -7.95
N ASN A 218 -15.01 -2.28 -7.52
CA ASN A 218 -14.60 -2.91 -6.27
C ASN A 218 -13.09 -3.24 -6.24
N ILE A 219 -12.54 -3.78 -7.33
CA ILE A 219 -11.10 -4.05 -7.44
C ILE A 219 -10.27 -2.76 -7.29
N ALA A 220 -10.71 -1.66 -7.90
CA ALA A 220 -10.03 -0.37 -7.77
C ALA A 220 -10.07 0.15 -6.32
N GLN A 221 -11.24 0.07 -5.68
CA GLN A 221 -11.42 0.44 -4.26
C GLN A 221 -10.52 -0.39 -3.34
N MET A 222 -10.52 -1.71 -3.50
CA MET A 222 -9.69 -2.63 -2.71
C MET A 222 -8.19 -2.31 -2.86
N ARG A 223 -7.72 -1.97 -4.07
CA ARG A 223 -6.31 -1.58 -4.28
C ARG A 223 -5.94 -0.34 -3.48
N VAL A 224 -6.81 0.68 -3.47
CA VAL A 224 -6.57 1.92 -2.69
C VAL A 224 -6.55 1.60 -1.19
N LYS A 225 -7.52 0.82 -0.72
CA LYS A 225 -7.62 0.39 0.69
C LYS A 225 -6.38 -0.39 1.14
N ASP A 226 -5.94 -1.36 0.33
CA ASP A 226 -4.75 -2.17 0.59
C ASP A 226 -3.46 -1.35 0.57
N LEU A 227 -3.37 -0.36 -0.32
CA LEU A 227 -2.17 0.48 -0.41
C LEU A 227 -2.06 1.44 0.78
N PHE A 228 -3.08 2.25 1.04
CA PHE A 228 -2.94 3.37 1.97
C PHE A 228 -3.32 3.02 3.42
N ILE A 229 -4.36 2.21 3.63
CA ILE A 229 -4.80 1.80 4.96
C ILE A 229 -4.09 0.52 5.38
N GLY A 230 -4.20 -0.51 4.53
CA GLY A 230 -3.53 -1.79 4.70
C GLY A 230 -4.46 -2.97 4.94
N LYS A 231 -3.91 -4.18 4.82
CA LYS A 231 -4.58 -5.47 5.03
C LYS A 231 -3.70 -6.44 5.79
N ILE A 232 -4.33 -7.44 6.40
CA ILE A 232 -3.59 -8.58 6.96
C ILE A 232 -3.25 -9.54 5.84
N ARG A 233 -1.98 -9.96 5.78
CA ARG A 233 -1.51 -10.92 4.79
C ARG A 233 -0.71 -12.04 5.44
N ASN A 234 -0.97 -13.25 4.98
CA ASN A 234 -0.17 -14.43 5.31
C ASN A 234 1.02 -14.49 4.34
N SER A 235 2.23 -14.31 4.84
CA SER A 235 3.41 -14.51 4.01
C SER A 235 3.83 -15.99 4.06
N ARG A 236 3.75 -16.68 2.91
CA ARG A 236 4.29 -18.05 2.78
C ARG A 236 5.80 -18.07 3.01
N THR A 237 6.51 -17.02 2.58
CA THR A 237 7.97 -16.88 2.73
C THR A 237 8.38 -16.61 4.18
N LEU A 238 7.67 -15.73 4.88
CA LEU A 238 8.00 -15.36 6.26
C LEU A 238 7.34 -16.27 7.30
N LYS A 239 6.41 -17.14 6.87
CA LYS A 239 5.56 -18.00 7.71
C LYS A 239 4.88 -17.23 8.84
N LYS A 240 4.53 -15.97 8.58
CA LYS A 240 3.93 -15.05 9.57
C LYS A 240 2.86 -14.18 8.93
N ARG A 241 1.86 -13.85 9.76
CA ARG A 241 0.89 -12.79 9.50
C ARG A 241 1.58 -11.44 9.64
N HIS A 242 1.30 -10.54 8.70
CA HIS A 242 1.78 -9.17 8.76
C HIS A 242 0.69 -8.21 8.29
N PHE A 243 0.76 -6.99 8.80
CA PHE A 243 -0.08 -5.88 8.37
C PHE A 243 0.66 -5.12 7.26
N GLU A 244 0.20 -5.28 6.01
CA GLU A 244 0.77 -4.66 4.82
C GLU A 244 -0.02 -3.40 4.47
N GLY A 245 0.64 -2.26 4.25
CA GLY A 245 0.00 -0.98 3.91
C GLY A 245 0.87 0.21 4.29
N ALA A 246 0.51 1.41 3.83
CA ALA A 246 1.30 2.62 4.13
C ALA A 246 1.29 2.97 5.63
N LEU A 247 0.16 2.75 6.34
CA LEU A 247 0.07 2.99 7.79
C LEU A 247 1.08 2.15 8.58
N SER A 248 1.23 0.86 8.25
CA SER A 248 2.21 0.00 8.92
C SER A 248 3.64 0.24 8.42
N ALA A 249 3.82 0.45 7.12
CA ALA A 249 5.11 0.71 6.51
C ALA A 249 5.74 2.00 7.05
N LEU A 250 4.95 3.03 7.38
CA LEU A 250 5.44 4.26 8.00
C LEU A 250 5.41 4.21 9.54
N GLY A 251 4.93 3.12 10.13
CA GLY A 251 4.86 2.95 11.59
C GLY A 251 3.84 3.86 12.26
N LEU A 252 2.76 4.24 11.56
CA LEU A 252 1.73 5.17 12.02
C LEU A 252 0.59 4.49 12.80
N ALA A 253 0.36 3.20 12.56
CA ALA A 253 -0.67 2.43 13.26
C ALA A 253 -0.17 1.05 13.70
N TYR A 254 -0.67 0.59 14.84
CA TYR A 254 -0.63 -0.81 15.25
C TYR A 254 -1.82 -1.54 14.65
N ALA A 255 -1.61 -2.79 14.24
CA ALA A 255 -2.68 -3.76 14.00
C ALA A 255 -2.52 -4.92 14.97
N PHE A 256 -3.63 -5.43 15.49
CA PHE A 256 -3.63 -6.51 16.47
C PHE A 256 -4.95 -7.28 16.42
N GLU A 257 -4.93 -8.50 16.95
CA GLU A 257 -6.11 -9.36 17.01
C GLU A 257 -6.66 -9.41 18.43
N GLU A 258 -7.97 -9.22 18.56
CA GLU A 258 -8.70 -9.33 19.81
C GLU A 258 -10.04 -10.00 19.53
N GLU A 259 -10.37 -11.06 20.29
CA GLU A 259 -11.61 -11.83 20.13
C GLU A 259 -11.86 -12.36 18.69
N GLY A 260 -10.78 -12.61 17.94
CA GLY A 260 -10.84 -13.09 16.55
C GLY A 260 -11.07 -12.00 15.50
N GLU A 261 -11.24 -10.75 15.91
CA GLU A 261 -11.36 -9.60 15.03
C GLU A 261 -10.06 -8.78 14.98
N ILE A 262 -9.86 -8.07 13.87
CA ILE A 262 -8.65 -7.28 13.64
C ILE A 262 -8.93 -5.81 13.94
N PHE A 263 -8.19 -5.28 14.89
CA PHE A 263 -8.25 -3.89 15.29
C PHE A 263 -6.99 -3.15 14.89
N VAL A 264 -7.15 -1.83 14.77
CA VAL A 264 -6.08 -0.87 14.54
C VAL A 264 -6.13 0.23 15.59
N SER A 265 -4.95 0.72 15.98
CA SER A 265 -4.77 1.85 16.90
C SER A 265 -3.58 2.69 16.46
N LEU A 266 -3.47 3.89 17.01
CA LEU A 266 -2.35 4.79 16.72
C LEU A 266 -1.05 4.31 17.36
N THR A 267 0.07 4.56 16.68
CA THR A 267 1.38 4.62 17.35
C THR A 267 1.66 6.04 17.85
N GLU A 268 2.74 6.23 18.62
CA GLU A 268 3.21 7.57 18.97
C GLU A 268 3.57 8.40 17.73
N LEU A 269 4.17 7.78 16.72
CA LEU A 269 4.44 8.46 15.43
C LEU A 269 3.14 8.85 14.72
N GLY A 270 2.13 7.98 14.74
CA GLY A 270 0.80 8.28 14.19
C GLY A 270 0.13 9.45 14.88
N LYS A 271 0.19 9.47 16.22
CA LYS A 271 -0.31 10.57 17.05
C LYS A 271 0.41 11.87 16.75
N GLU A 272 1.74 11.89 16.76
CA GLU A 272 2.53 13.07 16.41
C GLU A 272 2.20 13.56 15.00
N PHE A 273 2.13 12.65 14.02
CA PHE A 273 1.84 13.00 12.64
C PHE A 273 0.43 13.59 12.47
N PHE A 274 -0.58 13.04 13.13
CA PHE A 274 -1.94 13.58 13.13
C PHE A 274 -1.98 15.03 13.66
N LEU A 275 -1.27 15.30 14.75
CA LEU A 275 -1.30 16.60 15.43
C LEU A 275 -0.61 17.73 14.65
N ILE A 276 0.14 17.41 13.58
CA ILE A 276 0.64 18.42 12.65
C ILE A 276 -0.52 18.88 11.77
N GLU A 277 -0.70 20.20 11.69
CA GLU A 277 -1.78 20.81 10.93
C GLU A 277 -1.70 20.48 9.43
N ASN A 278 -2.83 20.09 8.84
CA ASN A 278 -2.99 19.92 7.40
C ASN A 278 -4.18 20.77 6.90
N PRO A 279 -3.92 21.87 6.17
CA PRO A 279 -4.97 22.80 5.75
C PRO A 279 -6.05 22.20 4.83
N ILE A 280 -5.69 21.20 4.02
CA ILE A 280 -6.62 20.51 3.12
C ILE A 280 -7.67 19.76 3.94
N ILE A 281 -7.22 18.96 4.89
CA ILE A 281 -8.13 18.11 5.68
C ILE A 281 -8.93 18.97 6.66
N GLN A 282 -8.30 19.93 7.33
CA GLN A 282 -8.92 20.67 8.44
C GLN A 282 -9.79 21.84 8.01
N LYS A 283 -9.38 22.56 6.96
CA LYS A 283 -9.95 23.85 6.58
C LYS A 283 -10.52 23.85 5.16
N ALA A 284 -10.43 22.73 4.44
CA ALA A 284 -10.73 22.65 3.01
C ALA A 284 -9.97 23.70 2.18
N ASP A 285 -8.79 24.14 2.64
CA ASP A 285 -7.98 25.12 1.91
C ASP A 285 -7.15 24.40 0.85
N TYR A 286 -7.78 24.19 -0.31
CA TYR A 286 -7.16 23.54 -1.46
C TYR A 286 -6.15 24.42 -2.20
N SER A 287 -5.94 25.67 -1.78
CA SER A 287 -4.85 26.51 -2.32
C SER A 287 -3.48 26.10 -1.77
N GLN A 288 -3.45 25.51 -0.58
CA GLN A 288 -2.21 25.08 0.09
C GLN A 288 -1.60 23.82 -0.56
N PRO A 289 -0.31 23.54 -0.33
CA PRO A 289 0.33 22.28 -0.69
C PRO A 289 -0.37 21.06 -0.07
N ALA A 290 -0.17 19.88 -0.69
CA ALA A 290 -0.72 18.62 -0.19
C ALA A 290 -0.25 18.28 1.24
N LEU A 291 1.01 18.58 1.52
CA LEU A 291 1.66 18.43 2.81
C LEU A 291 2.29 19.77 3.18
N SER A 292 2.11 20.21 4.41
CA SER A 292 2.82 21.38 4.93
C SER A 292 4.31 21.10 5.12
N ASP A 293 5.13 22.16 5.21
CA ASP A 293 6.58 22.01 5.45
C ASP A 293 6.87 21.22 6.73
N LYS A 294 6.06 21.41 7.78
CA LYS A 294 6.19 20.65 9.03
C LYS A 294 5.88 19.16 8.84
N GLU A 295 4.92 18.82 8.00
CA GLU A 295 4.61 17.43 7.66
C GLU A 295 5.73 16.81 6.84
N ALA A 296 6.23 17.54 5.84
CA ALA A 296 7.38 17.12 5.02
C ALA A 296 8.61 16.84 5.89
N ASP A 297 8.97 17.76 6.78
CA ASP A 297 10.07 17.61 7.72
C ASP A 297 9.87 16.39 8.63
N PHE A 298 8.66 16.18 9.14
CA PHE A 298 8.36 15.02 9.97
C PHE A 298 8.50 13.70 9.20
N ILE A 299 8.00 13.65 7.96
CA ILE A 299 8.10 12.47 7.11
C ILE A 299 9.56 12.15 6.82
N LEU A 300 10.35 13.13 6.38
CA LEU A 300 11.76 12.96 6.03
C LEU A 300 12.62 12.53 7.23
N ASN A 301 12.37 13.11 8.41
CA ASN A 301 13.25 12.93 9.56
C ASN A 301 12.78 11.82 10.53
N LYS A 302 11.50 11.44 10.53
CA LYS A 302 10.96 10.43 11.46
C LYS A 302 10.32 9.20 10.80
N LEU A 303 9.67 9.36 9.64
CA LEU A 303 8.93 8.26 9.00
C LEU A 303 9.76 7.49 7.97
N ILE A 304 10.39 8.19 7.02
CA ILE A 304 11.28 7.56 6.02
C ILE A 304 12.42 6.76 6.68
N PRO A 305 13.07 7.25 7.76
CA PRO A 305 14.12 6.50 8.45
C PRO A 305 13.70 5.16 9.05
N GLN A 306 12.40 4.89 9.17
CA GLN A 306 11.91 3.56 9.57
C GLN A 306 12.27 2.46 8.56
N ARG A 307 12.64 2.85 7.33
CA ARG A 307 12.98 1.96 6.22
C ARG A 307 14.39 2.28 5.75
N GLU A 308 15.35 1.47 6.18
CA GLU A 308 16.79 1.76 6.00
C GLU A 308 17.17 1.99 4.54
N LEU A 309 16.67 1.16 3.62
CA LEU A 309 16.97 1.29 2.20
C LEU A 309 16.26 2.52 1.60
N GLU A 310 15.01 2.78 1.98
CA GLU A 310 14.29 4.00 1.56
C GLU A 310 15.05 5.26 1.99
N LYS A 311 15.52 5.32 3.23
CA LYS A 311 16.30 6.44 3.75
C LYS A 311 17.55 6.71 2.89
N LEU A 312 18.36 5.67 2.66
CA LEU A 312 19.55 5.79 1.82
C LEU A 312 19.19 6.22 0.40
N PHE A 313 18.10 5.70 -0.15
CA PHE A 313 17.64 6.02 -1.49
C PHE A 313 17.21 7.50 -1.61
N VAL A 314 16.53 8.03 -0.60
CA VAL A 314 16.14 9.45 -0.50
C VAL A 314 17.36 10.36 -0.34
N GLU A 315 18.28 10.01 0.57
CA GLU A 315 19.52 10.77 0.78
C GLU A 315 20.36 10.84 -0.50
N THR A 316 20.61 9.70 -1.16
CA THR A 316 21.32 9.64 -2.44
C THR A 316 20.61 10.45 -3.53
N SER A 317 19.27 10.40 -3.57
CA SER A 317 18.48 11.17 -4.53
C SER A 317 18.72 12.67 -4.38
N ILE A 318 18.57 13.19 -3.15
CA ILE A 318 18.76 14.60 -2.83
C ILE A 318 20.21 15.02 -3.12
N ASP A 319 21.19 14.25 -2.67
CA ASP A 319 22.61 14.58 -2.85
C ASP A 319 23.07 14.52 -4.31
N SER A 320 22.46 13.65 -5.11
CA SER A 320 22.70 13.62 -6.56
C SER A 320 22.15 14.87 -7.23
N ILE A 321 20.91 15.26 -6.89
CA ILE A 321 20.27 16.45 -7.48
C ILE A 321 21.04 17.73 -7.11
N LYS A 322 21.57 17.85 -5.90
CA LYS A 322 22.44 18.99 -5.50
C LYS A 322 23.64 19.19 -6.43
N LYS A 323 24.17 18.11 -7.01
CA LYS A 323 25.37 18.11 -7.86
C LYS A 323 25.06 18.36 -9.33
N PHE A 324 23.80 18.34 -9.74
CA PHE A 324 23.42 18.59 -11.12
C PHE A 324 23.71 20.05 -11.48
N LYS A 325 24.31 20.26 -12.66
CA LYS A 325 24.56 21.61 -13.17
C LYS A 325 23.22 22.28 -13.43
N LYS A 326 23.06 23.54 -13.01
CA LYS A 326 21.97 24.40 -13.48
C LYS A 326 22.22 24.70 -14.97
N SER A 327 21.58 23.95 -15.86
CA SER A 327 21.50 24.28 -17.29
C SER A 327 20.15 24.92 -17.60
N LYS A 328 19.94 25.36 -18.85
CA LYS A 328 18.59 25.60 -19.34
C LYS A 328 17.79 24.30 -19.24
N GLU A 329 16.48 24.44 -19.01
CA GLU A 329 15.53 23.34 -18.90
C GLU A 329 15.65 22.41 -20.11
N GLY A 330 15.81 21.11 -19.87
CA GLY A 330 15.96 20.09 -20.92
C GLY A 330 17.39 19.73 -21.38
N ASP A 331 18.34 20.67 -21.41
CA ASP A 331 19.66 20.45 -22.05
C ASP A 331 20.49 19.34 -21.38
N CYS A 332 20.34 19.14 -20.07
CA CYS A 332 21.05 18.11 -19.30
C CYS A 332 20.12 17.06 -18.68
N ALA A 333 18.82 17.05 -19.01
CA ALA A 333 17.82 16.21 -18.33
C ALA A 333 18.16 14.72 -18.44
N LYS A 334 18.51 14.25 -19.65
CA LYS A 334 18.91 12.85 -19.89
C LYS A 334 20.17 12.46 -19.11
N GLU A 335 21.22 13.28 -19.21
CA GLU A 335 22.50 13.02 -18.55
C GLU A 335 22.35 13.00 -17.02
N ASN A 336 21.60 13.96 -16.46
CA ASN A 336 21.33 14.03 -15.02
C ASN A 336 20.50 12.84 -14.55
N LEU A 337 19.51 12.40 -15.34
CA LEU A 337 18.69 11.22 -15.02
C LEU A 337 19.52 9.93 -15.02
N GLU A 338 20.37 9.74 -16.03
CA GLU A 338 21.28 8.58 -16.11
C GLU A 338 22.28 8.58 -14.94
N LYS A 339 22.82 9.75 -14.56
CA LYS A 339 23.69 9.89 -13.39
C LYS A 339 22.95 9.53 -12.10
N LEU A 340 21.71 10.03 -11.93
CA LEU A 340 20.87 9.72 -10.78
C LEU A 340 20.65 8.21 -10.64
N GLU A 341 20.19 7.56 -11.70
CA GLU A 341 19.90 6.11 -11.67
C GLU A 341 21.15 5.28 -11.40
N LYS A 342 22.31 5.68 -11.94
CA LYS A 342 23.60 5.03 -11.64
C LYS A 342 23.98 5.14 -10.16
N GLU A 343 23.83 6.31 -9.55
CA GLU A 343 24.13 6.50 -8.12
C GLU A 343 23.13 5.76 -7.21
N LEU A 344 21.86 5.73 -7.59
CA LEU A 344 20.84 4.94 -6.90
C LEU A 344 21.13 3.44 -6.98
N LEU A 345 21.47 2.92 -8.16
CA LEU A 345 21.86 1.53 -8.34
C LEU A 345 23.06 1.16 -7.46
N LYS A 346 24.11 2.00 -7.45
CA LYS A 346 25.28 1.81 -6.56
C LYS A 346 24.87 1.78 -5.09
N THR A 347 23.97 2.67 -4.66
CA THR A 347 23.48 2.72 -3.28
C THR A 347 22.79 1.41 -2.89
N VAL A 348 21.89 0.91 -3.74
CA VAL A 348 21.19 -0.35 -3.48
C VAL A 348 22.18 -1.53 -3.49
N GLN A 349 23.16 -1.55 -4.40
CA GLN A 349 24.21 -2.59 -4.42
C GLN A 349 25.09 -2.58 -3.16
N GLN A 350 25.44 -1.40 -2.65
CA GLN A 350 26.20 -1.28 -1.40
C GLN A 350 25.38 -1.76 -0.20
N TYR A 351 24.09 -1.42 -0.15
CA TYR A 351 23.18 -1.95 0.85
C TYR A 351 23.06 -3.47 0.75
N ALA A 352 22.95 -4.01 -0.47
CA ALA A 352 22.86 -5.45 -0.72
C ALA A 352 24.07 -6.21 -0.18
N LYS A 353 25.28 -5.68 -0.39
CA LYS A 353 26.53 -6.26 0.12
C LYS A 353 26.59 -6.28 1.65
N LYS A 354 26.04 -5.26 2.32
CA LYS A 354 26.01 -5.17 3.79
C LYS A 354 24.90 -6.03 4.41
N ASN A 355 23.81 -6.24 3.68
CA ASN A 355 22.58 -6.88 4.18
C ASN A 355 22.11 -8.07 3.31
N PRO A 356 22.98 -9.05 2.99
CA PRO A 356 22.64 -10.12 2.05
C PRO A 356 21.42 -10.95 2.49
N ASP A 357 21.22 -11.16 3.79
CA ASP A 357 20.08 -11.89 4.34
C ASP A 357 18.76 -11.16 4.12
N ILE A 358 18.75 -9.82 4.25
CA ILE A 358 17.57 -8.98 3.98
C ILE A 358 17.20 -9.06 2.50
N MET A 359 18.20 -8.97 1.62
CA MET A 359 17.98 -9.06 0.17
C MET A 359 17.37 -10.41 -0.22
N LYS A 360 17.91 -11.50 0.34
CA LYS A 360 17.38 -12.85 0.13
C LYS A 360 15.97 -13.00 0.70
N LYS A 361 15.73 -12.51 1.91
CA LYS A 361 14.43 -12.58 2.62
C LYS A 361 13.30 -11.94 1.81
N TYR A 362 13.54 -10.77 1.22
CA TYR A 362 12.53 -10.03 0.45
C TYR A 362 12.69 -10.16 -1.07
N ASN A 363 13.53 -11.09 -1.53
CA ASN A 363 13.80 -11.32 -2.96
C ASN A 363 14.14 -10.03 -3.73
N ILE A 364 15.03 -9.21 -3.16
CA ILE A 364 15.48 -7.97 -3.79
C ILE A 364 16.72 -8.28 -4.64
N ILE A 365 16.52 -8.34 -5.96
CA ILE A 365 17.56 -8.63 -6.95
C ILE A 365 18.19 -7.32 -7.44
N VAL A 366 19.52 -7.21 -7.41
CA VAL A 366 20.27 -5.98 -7.72
C VAL A 366 21.61 -6.27 -8.42
N ASP A 367 21.62 -7.15 -9.41
CA ASP A 367 22.84 -7.40 -10.19
C ASP A 367 23.01 -6.33 -11.28
N ALA A 368 24.25 -5.87 -11.46
CA ALA A 368 24.61 -4.69 -12.25
C ALA A 368 24.30 -4.81 -13.76
N ASP A 369 24.19 -6.03 -14.29
CA ASP A 369 24.08 -6.28 -15.74
C ASP A 369 22.67 -6.75 -16.16
N ASN A 370 21.66 -6.64 -15.29
CA ASN A 370 20.31 -7.09 -15.61
C ASN A 370 19.37 -5.91 -15.83
N GLU A 371 18.79 -5.82 -17.03
CA GLU A 371 17.70 -4.89 -17.41
C GLU A 371 16.57 -4.83 -16.35
N LYS A 372 16.33 -5.94 -15.62
CA LYS A 372 15.37 -5.99 -14.51
C LYS A 372 15.74 -5.10 -13.32
N ALA A 373 17.02 -5.00 -12.98
CA ALA A 373 17.49 -4.17 -11.88
C ALA A 373 17.32 -2.69 -12.24
N GLU A 374 17.70 -2.28 -13.43
CA GLU A 374 17.50 -0.91 -13.94
C GLU A 374 16.01 -0.52 -13.91
N LYS A 375 15.12 -1.36 -14.47
CA LYS A 375 13.67 -1.13 -14.42
C LYS A 375 13.16 -0.96 -12.99
N LYS A 376 13.67 -1.75 -12.04
CA LYS A 376 13.29 -1.67 -10.62
C LYS A 376 13.77 -0.37 -9.98
N ILE A 377 15.00 0.07 -10.28
CA ILE A 377 15.52 1.37 -9.84
C ILE A 377 14.69 2.51 -10.42
N SER A 378 14.33 2.46 -11.71
CA SER A 378 13.48 3.47 -12.34
C SER A 378 12.10 3.57 -11.68
N GLN A 379 11.48 2.42 -11.34
CA GLN A 379 10.21 2.37 -10.62
C GLN A 379 10.33 2.98 -9.22
N TRP A 380 11.34 2.58 -8.46
CA TRP A 380 11.62 3.12 -7.12
C TRP A 380 11.91 4.61 -7.15
N ARG A 381 12.67 5.08 -8.14
CA ARG A 381 12.92 6.51 -8.38
C ARG A 381 11.61 7.25 -8.62
N LEU A 382 10.75 6.78 -9.52
CA LEU A 382 9.48 7.46 -9.81
C LEU A 382 8.61 7.60 -8.56
N SER A 383 8.49 6.55 -7.74
CA SER A 383 7.70 6.61 -6.51
C SER A 383 8.34 7.52 -5.46
N THR A 384 9.67 7.46 -5.30
CA THR A 384 10.41 8.31 -4.34
C THR A 384 10.32 9.78 -4.73
N MET A 385 10.55 10.10 -6.00
CA MET A 385 10.44 11.48 -6.51
C MET A 385 9.01 11.99 -6.46
N GLY A 386 8.02 11.11 -6.63
CA GLY A 386 6.62 11.42 -6.36
C GLY A 386 6.42 11.91 -4.92
N ARG A 387 6.93 11.19 -3.93
CA ARG A 387 6.86 11.60 -2.51
C ARG A 387 7.60 12.90 -2.26
N LEU A 388 8.85 13.01 -2.74
CA LEU A 388 9.67 14.20 -2.57
C LEU A 388 9.05 15.45 -3.21
N ALA A 389 8.38 15.30 -4.36
CA ALA A 389 7.69 16.40 -5.01
C ALA A 389 6.43 16.84 -4.26
N GLU A 390 5.68 15.89 -3.70
CA GLU A 390 4.51 16.21 -2.87
C GLU A 390 4.90 16.89 -1.55
N MET A 391 6.05 16.52 -0.99
CA MET A 391 6.67 17.17 0.17
C MET A 391 7.39 18.49 -0.18
N ASN A 392 7.28 18.96 -1.42
CA ASN A 392 7.93 20.18 -1.91
C ASN A 392 9.47 20.20 -1.76
N VAL A 393 10.12 19.04 -1.67
CA VAL A 393 11.59 18.91 -1.59
C VAL A 393 12.23 19.07 -2.97
N VAL A 394 11.60 18.48 -3.98
CA VAL A 394 12.04 18.55 -5.37
C VAL A 394 10.93 19.08 -6.26
N LYS A 395 11.26 19.99 -7.17
CA LYS A 395 10.45 20.26 -8.34
C LYS A 395 10.69 19.17 -9.37
N TRP A 396 9.62 18.49 -9.78
CA TRP A 396 9.65 17.49 -10.85
C TRP A 396 8.97 18.04 -12.11
N THR A 397 9.72 18.11 -13.20
CA THR A 397 9.22 18.45 -14.54
C THR A 397 9.48 17.30 -15.50
N ILE A 398 8.73 17.28 -16.60
CA ILE A 398 8.93 16.34 -17.70
C ILE A 398 9.34 17.18 -18.91
N SER A 399 10.52 16.91 -19.46
CA SER A 399 11.05 17.61 -20.63
C SER A 399 10.19 17.32 -21.88
N PRO A 400 10.33 18.10 -22.97
CA PRO A 400 9.65 17.82 -24.24
C PRO A 400 9.88 16.40 -24.76
N ASP A 401 11.06 15.82 -24.49
CA ASP A 401 11.42 14.45 -24.86
C ASP A 401 10.87 13.39 -23.89
N SER A 402 9.92 13.76 -23.02
CA SER A 402 9.33 12.89 -21.99
C SER A 402 10.34 12.38 -20.95
N ILE A 403 11.43 13.11 -20.71
CA ILE A 403 12.46 12.77 -19.72
C ILE A 403 12.16 13.49 -18.41
N SER A 404 12.23 12.76 -17.29
CA SER A 404 12.06 13.37 -15.98
C SER A 404 13.26 14.24 -15.60
N GLU A 405 12.97 15.47 -15.21
CA GLU A 405 13.95 16.44 -14.72
C GLU A 405 13.59 16.84 -13.27
N TYR A 406 14.61 16.91 -12.41
CA TYR A 406 14.45 17.17 -10.98
C TYR A 406 15.36 18.31 -10.55
N VAL A 407 14.79 19.25 -9.80
CA VAL A 407 15.51 20.39 -9.20
C VAL A 407 15.11 20.48 -7.73
N LEU A 408 16.03 20.82 -6.84
CA LEU A 408 15.68 21.09 -5.44
C LEU A 408 14.96 22.43 -5.32
N ASN A 409 13.94 22.47 -4.46
CA ASN A 409 13.24 23.71 -4.14
C ASN A 409 14.01 24.58 -3.15
#